data_AF-A0A0X3TU55-F1
#
_entry.id   AF-A0A0X3TU55-F1
#
_cell.length_a   1.000
_cell.length_b   1.000
_cell.length_c   1.000
_cell.angle_alpha   90.00
_cell.angle_beta   90.00
_cell.angle_gamma   90.00
#
_symmetry.space_group_name_H-M   'P 1'
#
loop_
_entity.id
_entity.type
_entity.pdbx_description
1 polymer ?
#
loop_
_entity_poly.entity_id
_entity_poly.type
_entity_poly.pdbx_seq_one_letter_code
_entity_poly.pdbx_strand_id
1 'polypeptide(L)'
;MTEVLEKESFSFQTEVGQLLEIVASSLYSNREVFLRELVSNASDACDKLRYAALTDASLAPPDGFAITLGVDKKTLSISDNGIGMNHADLLDTLGTIAKSGTGAFIEALKAEGKDTPGLIGQFGVGFYSAFMVASQVDVLTRKAGEDDAWLWSSDGKGGFTIEPATRDTAGTTVTLHLKKDAKEFAEEARIRHIIKTYSEHISFPVKLGDDTLNPAEALWTRPAKEISEEQYGEFYKHTSHAFDTPWHVMHNKVEGALNHTSLLFVPSVQPFDLFDAERKSHVKLYVNRVFISETTKDLIPAYLRFLRGVVDSQDLSLNVSREMLQTDPKLAKIKTQVTKKVLSELKKKAAKAPEDYAKFWGNFGAVLKEGLVEDPSLRERILEVCRFASTGEDGLTSLAAYVERMKEGQEAIFYIAGDDAAKLAQSPHLEGFKAKGVEVLLLSDHVDEFWLQHITEFEGKPLKSITRGAADLDAIEAEEKPDEDKPEEADLSKLIAAIKAELGELVKDVRPSKRLTDSPVCLIADEGDMDVNLERLLKRHGQLQTGMPRVLELNPSHAIITKLAERADGDADDLLKDAAHLLLDQARIVEGETPTDAAAFARRLGSVMSRAFEV
;
A
#
# COMPACT_ATOMS: atom_id res chain seq x y z
N MET A 1 -40.53 -62.83 -10.02
CA MET A 1 -40.10 -62.15 -8.77
C MET A 1 -39.13 -61.09 -9.19
N THR A 2 -39.54 -59.83 -9.12
CA THR A 2 -38.67 -58.67 -9.36
C THR A 2 -37.86 -58.47 -8.09
N GLU A 3 -36.54 -58.68 -8.16
CA GLU A 3 -35.64 -58.37 -7.04
C GLU A 3 -35.74 -56.88 -6.74
N VAL A 4 -36.25 -56.56 -5.56
CA VAL A 4 -36.21 -55.20 -5.04
C VAL A 4 -34.81 -55.00 -4.49
N LEU A 5 -33.96 -54.28 -5.23
CA LEU A 5 -32.65 -53.86 -4.72
C LEU A 5 -32.89 -52.87 -3.57
N GLU A 6 -32.48 -53.25 -2.36
CA GLU A 6 -32.54 -52.38 -1.18
C GLU A 6 -31.48 -51.28 -1.25
N LYS A 7 -31.79 -50.13 -0.64
CA LYS A 7 -30.85 -49.01 -0.54
C LYS A 7 -29.73 -49.36 0.45
N GLU A 8 -28.53 -49.56 -0.06
CA GLU A 8 -27.33 -49.72 0.76
C GLU A 8 -26.67 -48.36 1.05
N SER A 9 -26.17 -48.19 2.27
CA SER A 9 -25.43 -47.00 2.71
C SER A 9 -24.04 -47.41 3.14
N PHE A 10 -23.04 -46.76 2.56
CA PHE A 10 -21.63 -46.97 2.87
C PHE A 10 -21.03 -45.71 3.47
N SER A 11 -20.09 -45.86 4.40
CA SER A 11 -19.25 -44.76 4.88
C SER A 11 -18.06 -44.54 3.95
N PHE A 12 -17.61 -43.28 3.84
CA PHE A 12 -16.35 -42.99 3.16
C PHE A 12 -15.20 -43.75 3.84
N GLN A 13 -14.36 -44.39 3.03
CA GLN A 13 -13.14 -45.07 3.46
C GLN A 13 -11.93 -44.22 3.05
N THR A 14 -10.81 -44.37 3.74
CA THR A 14 -9.58 -43.63 3.43
C THR A 14 -8.36 -44.52 3.64
N GLU A 15 -7.44 -44.50 2.69
CA GLU A 15 -6.14 -45.16 2.82
C GLU A 15 -5.20 -44.20 3.57
N VAL A 16 -4.82 -44.60 4.77
CA VAL A 16 -4.11 -43.76 5.74
C VAL A 16 -2.68 -43.47 5.29
N GLY A 17 -2.00 -44.43 4.67
CA GLY A 17 -0.63 -44.25 4.19
C GLY A 17 -0.51 -43.18 3.10
N GLN A 18 -1.38 -43.22 2.09
CA GLN A 18 -1.47 -42.25 1.00
C GLN A 18 -1.90 -40.88 1.50
N LEU A 19 -2.78 -40.81 2.50
CA LEU A 19 -3.18 -39.53 3.07
C LEU A 19 -2.00 -38.87 3.82
N LEU A 20 -1.23 -39.64 4.58
CA LEU A 20 0.01 -39.16 5.21
C LEU A 20 1.05 -38.74 4.18
N GLU A 21 1.20 -39.50 3.09
CA GLU A 21 2.08 -39.15 1.99
C GLU A 21 1.67 -37.83 1.35
N ILE A 22 0.39 -37.62 1.03
CA ILE A 22 -0.13 -36.35 0.49
C ILE A 22 0.11 -35.18 1.46
N VAL A 23 -0.11 -35.40 2.77
CA VAL A 23 0.12 -34.37 3.78
C VAL A 23 1.60 -33.98 3.86
N ALA A 24 2.50 -34.95 3.76
CA ALA A 24 3.93 -34.71 3.79
C ALA A 24 4.48 -34.16 2.46
N SER A 25 4.03 -34.64 1.30
CA SER A 25 4.63 -34.31 0.00
C SER A 25 3.96 -33.15 -0.73
N SER A 26 2.69 -32.89 -0.45
CA SER A 26 1.84 -32.09 -1.36
C SER A 26 1.09 -30.94 -0.70
N LEU A 27 0.94 -30.92 0.63
CA LEU A 27 0.27 -29.82 1.33
C LEU A 27 1.17 -28.61 1.61
N TYR A 28 2.48 -28.80 1.70
CA TYR A 28 3.43 -27.73 2.05
C TYR A 28 4.41 -27.51 0.90
N SER A 29 4.65 -26.24 0.57
CA SER A 29 5.56 -25.85 -0.49
C SER A 29 7.02 -25.88 -0.02
N ASN A 30 7.25 -25.59 1.26
CA ASN A 30 8.57 -25.55 1.87
C ASN A 30 8.69 -26.57 3.03
N ARG A 31 9.79 -27.33 3.05
CA ARG A 31 10.08 -28.31 4.11
C ARG A 31 10.26 -27.63 5.47
N GLU A 32 10.77 -26.40 5.54
CA GLU A 32 11.04 -25.66 6.79
C GLU A 32 9.81 -25.53 7.71
N VAL A 33 8.61 -25.63 7.14
CA VAL A 33 7.34 -25.52 7.86
C VAL A 33 7.17 -26.55 8.97
N PHE A 34 7.83 -27.71 8.89
CA PHE A 34 7.71 -28.72 9.96
C PHE A 34 8.06 -28.13 11.33
N LEU A 35 9.09 -27.28 11.40
CA LEU A 35 9.55 -26.71 12.67
C LEU A 35 8.55 -25.65 13.17
N ARG A 36 7.95 -24.86 12.28
CA ARG A 36 6.86 -23.94 12.61
C ARG A 36 5.69 -24.71 13.25
N GLU A 37 5.26 -25.81 12.65
CA GLU A 37 4.13 -26.60 13.15
C GLU A 37 4.43 -27.23 14.52
N LEU A 38 5.62 -27.81 14.71
CA LEU A 38 6.00 -28.43 15.98
C LEU A 38 6.17 -27.41 17.11
N VAL A 39 6.78 -26.26 16.83
CA VAL A 39 6.90 -25.17 17.83
C VAL A 39 5.53 -24.57 18.15
N SER A 40 4.63 -24.45 17.17
CA SER A 40 3.25 -24.01 17.41
C SER A 40 2.48 -24.98 18.30
N ASN A 41 2.62 -26.29 18.08
CA ASN A 41 2.00 -27.31 18.93
C ASN A 41 2.55 -27.28 20.36
N ALA A 42 3.87 -27.10 20.51
CA ALA A 42 4.52 -26.92 21.79
C ALA A 42 3.99 -25.68 22.52
N SER A 43 3.83 -24.55 21.82
CA SER A 43 3.22 -23.33 22.36
C SER A 43 1.78 -23.57 22.82
N ASP A 44 0.95 -24.21 22.00
CA ASP A 44 -0.43 -24.55 22.38
C ASP A 44 -0.48 -25.43 23.63
N ALA A 45 0.45 -26.38 23.78
CA ALA A 45 0.54 -27.23 24.95
C ALA A 45 0.91 -26.45 26.22
N CYS A 46 1.85 -25.49 26.11
CA CYS A 46 2.18 -24.58 27.20
C CYS A 46 0.97 -23.69 27.56
N ASP A 47 0.23 -23.18 26.58
CA ASP A 47 -0.96 -22.36 26.81
C ASP A 47 -2.08 -23.13 27.50
N LYS A 48 -2.34 -24.38 27.09
CA LYS A 48 -3.31 -25.26 27.76
C LYS A 48 -2.94 -25.50 29.22
N LEU A 49 -1.66 -25.76 29.51
CA LEU A 49 -1.21 -25.95 30.89
C LEU A 49 -1.28 -24.65 31.69
N ARG A 50 -0.90 -23.52 31.09
CA ARG A 50 -1.04 -22.19 31.70
C ARG A 50 -2.50 -21.91 32.08
N TYR A 51 -3.44 -22.26 31.21
CA TYR A 51 -4.86 -22.13 31.48
C TYR A 51 -5.34 -23.07 32.59
N ALA A 52 -4.95 -24.35 32.54
CA ALA A 52 -5.27 -25.33 33.59
C ALA A 52 -4.73 -24.89 34.96
N ALA A 53 -3.53 -24.29 34.97
CA ALA A 53 -2.88 -23.78 36.17
C ALA A 53 -3.61 -22.57 36.80
N LEU A 54 -4.50 -21.89 36.07
CA LEU A 54 -5.39 -20.88 36.66
C LEU A 54 -6.41 -21.51 37.62
N THR A 55 -6.74 -22.79 37.39
CA THR A 55 -7.67 -23.55 38.24
C THR A 55 -6.92 -24.38 39.29
N ASP A 56 -5.78 -24.98 38.91
CA ASP A 56 -4.92 -25.74 39.82
C ASP A 56 -3.46 -25.29 39.70
N ALA A 57 -3.05 -24.41 40.60
CA ALA A 57 -1.70 -23.83 40.60
C ALA A 57 -0.58 -24.86 40.79
N SER A 58 -0.86 -26.07 41.29
CA SER A 58 0.15 -27.13 41.44
C SER A 58 0.66 -27.68 40.11
N LEU A 59 -0.09 -27.45 39.03
CA LEU A 59 0.28 -27.87 37.67
C LEU A 59 1.30 -26.95 36.99
N ALA A 60 1.57 -25.76 37.56
CA ALA A 60 2.49 -24.80 36.95
C ALA A 60 3.95 -25.31 36.97
N PRO A 61 4.70 -25.23 35.86
CA PRO A 61 6.10 -25.61 35.86
C PRO A 61 6.93 -24.70 36.80
N PRO A 62 7.80 -25.26 37.66
CA PRO A 62 8.55 -24.48 38.64
C PRO A 62 9.52 -23.48 38.00
N ASP A 63 10.13 -23.86 36.87
CA ASP A 63 11.12 -23.03 36.15
C ASP A 63 10.49 -22.16 35.04
N GLY A 64 9.16 -22.05 35.03
CA GLY A 64 8.40 -21.36 33.98
C GLY A 64 8.28 -22.15 32.68
N PHE A 65 7.50 -21.63 31.72
CA PHE A 65 7.25 -22.29 30.43
C PHE A 65 8.41 -22.07 29.45
N ALA A 66 8.80 -23.12 28.72
CA ALA A 66 9.80 -23.03 27.66
C ALA A 66 9.64 -24.15 26.62
N ILE A 67 10.06 -23.84 25.40
CA ILE A 67 10.22 -24.79 24.30
C ILE A 67 11.72 -24.93 24.06
N THR A 68 12.27 -26.14 24.16
CA THR A 68 13.70 -26.41 24.03
C THR A 68 13.96 -27.24 22.79
N LEU A 69 14.87 -26.77 21.94
CA LEU A 69 15.36 -27.45 20.76
C LEU A 69 16.66 -28.17 21.10
N GLY A 70 16.70 -29.49 20.91
CA GLY A 70 17.89 -30.32 21.07
C GLY A 70 18.37 -30.85 19.73
N VAL A 71 19.67 -30.73 19.45
CA VAL A 71 20.25 -31.05 18.14
C VAL A 71 21.39 -32.06 18.30
N ASP A 72 21.36 -33.11 17.47
CA ASP A 72 22.49 -34.02 17.24
C ASP A 72 22.66 -34.26 15.72
N LYS A 73 23.76 -34.88 15.31
CA LYS A 73 24.14 -35.11 13.89
C LYS A 73 23.06 -35.78 13.04
N LYS A 74 22.10 -36.47 13.64
CA LYS A 74 21.02 -37.21 12.95
C LYS A 74 19.63 -36.90 13.49
N THR A 75 19.52 -36.14 14.58
CA THR A 75 18.23 -35.92 15.23
C THR A 75 18.04 -34.45 15.56
N LEU A 76 16.78 -34.03 15.45
CA LEU A 76 16.29 -32.75 15.96
C LEU A 76 15.15 -33.06 16.92
N SER A 77 15.21 -32.51 18.12
CA SER A 77 14.18 -32.69 19.14
C SER A 77 13.56 -31.35 19.51
N ILE A 78 12.23 -31.35 19.68
CA ILE A 78 11.45 -30.21 20.15
C ILE A 78 10.79 -30.66 21.45
N SER A 79 11.17 -30.05 22.56
CA SER A 79 10.68 -30.39 23.89
C SER A 79 9.94 -29.23 24.53
N ASP A 80 8.69 -29.43 24.92
CA ASP A 80 7.93 -28.49 25.73
C ASP A 80 7.72 -29.02 27.15
N ASN A 81 7.44 -28.11 28.07
CA ASN A 81 6.96 -28.39 29.41
C ASN A 81 5.49 -27.98 29.59
N GLY A 82 4.69 -28.18 28.54
CA GLY A 82 3.25 -27.92 28.51
C GLY A 82 2.43 -29.08 29.09
N ILE A 83 1.16 -29.13 28.70
CA ILE A 83 0.15 -30.02 29.32
C ILE A 83 0.45 -31.51 29.15
N GLY A 84 1.22 -31.89 28.11
CA GLY A 84 1.51 -33.28 27.77
C GLY A 84 0.28 -34.07 27.31
N MET A 85 0.46 -35.37 27.09
CA MET A 85 -0.57 -36.30 26.63
C MET A 85 -0.50 -37.59 27.45
N ASN A 86 -1.66 -38.20 27.71
CA ASN A 86 -1.74 -39.57 28.23
C ASN A 86 -1.97 -40.58 27.10
N HIS A 87 -2.05 -41.88 27.44
CA HIS A 87 -2.26 -42.94 26.44
C HIS A 87 -3.51 -42.72 25.58
N ALA A 88 -4.61 -42.25 26.17
CA ALA A 88 -5.85 -41.99 25.44
C ALA A 88 -5.69 -40.78 24.49
N ASP A 89 -5.05 -39.70 24.95
CA ASP A 89 -4.77 -38.54 24.12
C ASP A 89 -3.87 -38.90 22.92
N LEU A 90 -2.87 -39.76 23.11
CA LEU A 90 -1.98 -40.23 22.02
C LEU A 90 -2.76 -40.98 20.93
N LEU A 91 -3.65 -41.89 21.32
CA LEU A 91 -4.52 -42.59 20.37
C LEU A 91 -5.48 -41.64 19.65
N ASP A 92 -6.06 -40.69 20.40
CA ASP A 92 -7.12 -39.83 19.91
C ASP A 92 -6.62 -38.67 19.04
N THR A 93 -5.36 -38.24 19.22
CA THR A 93 -4.77 -37.10 18.49
C THR A 93 -3.71 -37.54 17.49
N LEU A 94 -2.60 -38.12 17.93
CA LEU A 94 -1.52 -38.57 17.04
C LEU A 94 -1.85 -39.85 16.30
N GLY A 95 -2.79 -40.65 16.83
CA GLY A 95 -3.28 -41.87 16.18
C GLY A 95 -4.42 -41.65 15.19
N THR A 96 -5.02 -40.44 15.16
CA THR A 96 -6.18 -40.12 14.31
C THR A 96 -5.90 -38.88 13.47
N ILE A 97 -5.80 -39.04 12.15
CA ILE A 97 -5.52 -37.92 11.24
C ILE A 97 -6.73 -36.97 11.18
N ALA A 98 -6.45 -35.67 11.07
CA ALA A 98 -7.45 -34.59 11.03
C ALA A 98 -8.25 -34.43 12.33
N LYS A 99 -7.71 -34.92 13.45
CA LYS A 99 -8.25 -34.69 14.79
C LYS A 99 -7.28 -33.88 15.61
N SER A 100 -7.73 -32.71 16.09
CA SER A 100 -6.92 -31.82 16.92
C SER A 100 -7.45 -31.78 18.35
N GLY A 101 -6.59 -32.15 19.31
CA GLY A 101 -6.86 -31.91 20.74
C GLY A 101 -6.91 -30.42 21.09
N THR A 102 -6.30 -29.54 20.29
CA THR A 102 -6.46 -28.08 20.43
C THR A 102 -7.83 -27.62 19.96
N GLY A 103 -8.31 -28.14 18.82
CA GLY A 103 -9.66 -27.85 18.33
C GLY A 103 -10.73 -28.29 19.34
N ALA A 104 -10.62 -29.51 19.87
CA ALA A 104 -11.54 -30.03 20.89
C ALA A 104 -11.55 -29.17 22.17
N PHE A 105 -10.39 -28.70 22.62
CA PHE A 105 -10.27 -27.83 23.79
C PHE A 105 -10.97 -26.47 23.57
N ILE A 106 -10.79 -25.85 22.40
CA ILE A 106 -11.47 -24.59 22.05
C ILE A 106 -12.99 -24.78 22.05
N GLU A 107 -13.50 -25.85 21.44
CA GLU A 107 -14.93 -26.14 21.40
C GLU A 107 -15.52 -26.36 22.81
N ALA A 108 -14.78 -27.03 23.70
CA ALA A 108 -15.17 -27.18 25.09
C ALA A 108 -15.28 -25.82 25.81
N LEU A 109 -14.28 -24.94 25.65
CA LEU A 109 -14.31 -23.60 26.26
C LEU A 109 -15.45 -22.73 25.73
N LYS A 110 -15.74 -22.79 24.42
CA LYS A 110 -16.89 -22.10 23.82
C LYS A 110 -18.22 -22.60 24.38
N ALA A 111 -18.37 -23.91 24.54
CA ALA A 111 -19.57 -24.51 25.13
C ALA A 111 -19.78 -24.05 26.58
N GLU A 112 -18.70 -23.75 27.30
CA GLU A 112 -18.72 -23.20 28.66
C GLU A 112 -18.88 -21.66 28.72
N GLY A 113 -18.93 -20.97 27.58
CA GLY A 113 -19.05 -19.51 27.51
C GLY A 113 -17.82 -18.74 28.00
N LYS A 114 -16.64 -19.38 28.02
CA LYS A 114 -15.38 -18.79 28.49
C LYS A 114 -14.57 -18.22 27.32
N ASP A 115 -13.73 -17.23 27.62
CA ASP A 115 -12.76 -16.70 26.66
C ASP A 115 -11.80 -17.80 26.20
N THR A 116 -11.67 -17.94 24.89
CA THR A 116 -10.78 -18.92 24.26
C THR A 116 -9.38 -18.34 24.11
N PRO A 117 -8.33 -19.01 24.59
CA PRO A 117 -6.96 -18.61 24.28
C PRO A 117 -6.72 -18.69 22.76
N GLY A 118 -5.83 -17.83 22.25
CA GLY A 118 -5.47 -17.73 20.83
C GLY A 118 -4.63 -18.92 20.34
N LEU A 119 -5.18 -20.13 20.46
CA LEU A 119 -4.50 -21.38 20.11
C LEU A 119 -4.47 -21.58 18.60
N ILE A 120 -3.35 -22.10 18.11
CA ILE A 120 -2.98 -22.11 16.70
C ILE A 120 -3.46 -23.41 16.02
N GLY A 121 -3.18 -24.56 16.63
CA GLY A 121 -3.21 -25.93 16.10
C GLY A 121 -4.58 -26.57 15.80
N GLN A 122 -5.47 -25.96 15.01
CA GLN A 122 -6.87 -26.43 14.89
C GLN A 122 -7.13 -27.60 13.92
N PHE A 123 -6.27 -27.85 12.91
CA PHE A 123 -6.58 -28.79 11.81
C PHE A 123 -6.24 -30.26 12.08
N GLY A 124 -5.34 -30.56 13.03
CA GLY A 124 -4.97 -31.95 13.34
C GLY A 124 -4.14 -32.66 12.26
N VAL A 125 -3.46 -31.90 11.39
CA VAL A 125 -2.55 -32.45 10.36
C VAL A 125 -1.11 -31.90 10.44
N GLY A 126 -0.89 -30.80 11.18
CA GLY A 126 0.41 -30.12 11.27
C GLY A 126 1.54 -31.01 11.79
N PHE A 127 1.26 -31.90 12.74
CA PHE A 127 2.25 -32.85 13.28
C PHE A 127 2.91 -33.71 12.20
N TYR A 128 2.14 -34.18 11.21
CA TYR A 128 2.64 -35.08 10.18
C TYR A 128 3.59 -34.41 9.17
N SER A 129 3.67 -33.06 9.16
CA SER A 129 4.73 -32.35 8.43
C SER A 129 6.14 -32.75 8.89
N ALA A 130 6.29 -33.30 10.10
CA ALA A 130 7.54 -33.89 10.59
C ALA A 130 8.11 -34.95 9.63
N PHE A 131 7.25 -35.73 8.96
CA PHE A 131 7.66 -36.77 8.03
C PHE A 131 8.19 -36.23 6.68
N MET A 132 8.13 -34.91 6.44
CA MET A 132 8.83 -34.25 5.33
C MET A 132 10.34 -34.38 5.47
N VAL A 133 10.83 -34.36 6.71
CA VAL A 133 12.25 -34.29 7.06
C VAL A 133 12.73 -35.49 7.85
N ALA A 134 11.83 -36.21 8.53
CA ALA A 134 12.16 -37.36 9.37
C ALA A 134 11.78 -38.70 8.70
N SER A 135 12.63 -39.72 8.85
CA SER A 135 12.30 -41.11 8.51
C SER A 135 11.56 -41.83 9.63
N GLN A 136 11.68 -41.33 10.86
CA GLN A 136 10.99 -41.84 12.04
C GLN A 136 10.77 -40.66 13.00
N VAL A 137 9.63 -40.66 13.69
CA VAL A 137 9.29 -39.68 14.71
C VAL A 137 8.95 -40.42 15.99
N ASP A 138 9.63 -40.05 17.07
CA ASP A 138 9.37 -40.54 18.42
C ASP A 138 8.81 -39.40 19.27
N VAL A 139 7.75 -39.67 20.03
CA VAL A 139 7.07 -38.70 20.90
C VAL A 139 7.04 -39.25 22.31
N LEU A 140 7.89 -38.71 23.19
CA LEU A 140 7.93 -39.04 24.61
C LEU A 140 7.13 -38.00 25.38
N THR A 141 6.10 -38.40 26.11
CA THR A 141 5.18 -37.46 26.75
C THR A 141 4.72 -37.93 28.13
N ARG A 142 4.44 -36.97 29.02
CA ARG A 142 3.76 -37.19 30.31
C ARG A 142 2.76 -36.08 30.54
N LYS A 143 1.52 -36.42 30.85
CA LYS A 143 0.46 -35.45 31.11
C LYS A 143 0.64 -34.79 32.48
N ALA A 144 0.39 -33.49 32.57
CA ALA A 144 0.42 -32.79 33.85
C ALA A 144 -0.69 -33.34 34.78
N GLY A 145 -0.34 -33.59 36.04
CA GLY A 145 -1.23 -34.23 37.01
C GLY A 145 -1.26 -35.77 36.94
N GLU A 146 -0.50 -36.39 36.03
CA GLU A 146 -0.35 -37.83 35.93
C GLU A 146 1.14 -38.26 36.06
N ASP A 147 1.38 -39.46 36.58
CA ASP A 147 2.73 -40.02 36.78
C ASP A 147 3.22 -40.84 35.57
N ASP A 148 2.29 -41.44 34.83
CA ASP A 148 2.60 -42.35 33.72
C ASP A 148 3.09 -41.58 32.49
N ALA A 149 4.27 -41.98 31.99
CA ALA A 149 4.82 -41.47 30.74
C ALA A 149 4.74 -42.53 29.63
N TRP A 150 4.63 -42.06 28.39
CA TRP A 150 4.42 -42.91 27.22
C TRP A 150 5.36 -42.51 26.08
N LEU A 151 5.86 -43.50 25.35
CA LEU A 151 6.59 -43.32 24.10
C LEU A 151 5.71 -43.76 22.93
N TRP A 152 5.41 -42.81 22.05
CA TRP A 152 4.79 -43.07 20.76
C TRP A 152 5.86 -43.07 19.66
N SER A 153 5.82 -44.02 18.73
CA SER A 153 6.82 -44.10 17.65
C SER A 153 6.21 -44.54 16.32
N SER A 154 6.57 -43.86 15.22
CA SER A 154 6.09 -44.15 13.86
C SER A 154 7.10 -43.76 12.77
N ASP A 155 7.05 -44.48 11.64
CA ASP A 155 7.78 -44.16 10.41
C ASP A 155 6.93 -43.40 9.36
N GLY A 156 5.66 -43.12 9.68
CA GLY A 156 4.74 -42.39 8.82
C GLY A 156 4.14 -43.21 7.66
N LYS A 157 4.32 -44.55 7.65
CA LYS A 157 3.88 -45.41 6.53
C LYS A 157 2.59 -46.22 6.78
N GLY A 158 1.89 -45.95 7.87
CA GLY A 158 0.56 -46.53 8.12
C GLY A 158 0.35 -47.16 9.51
N GLY A 159 1.32 -47.07 10.42
CA GLY A 159 1.16 -47.55 11.79
C GLY A 159 2.05 -46.81 12.80
N PHE A 160 1.75 -47.01 14.08
CA PHE A 160 2.53 -46.49 15.20
C PHE A 160 2.47 -47.46 16.38
N THR A 161 3.38 -47.28 17.33
CA THR A 161 3.42 -48.02 18.59
C THR A 161 3.28 -47.06 19.77
N ILE A 162 2.73 -47.54 20.90
CA ILE A 162 2.71 -46.83 22.17
C ILE A 162 3.20 -47.80 23.24
N GLU A 163 4.20 -47.40 24.02
CA GLU A 163 4.73 -48.19 25.12
C GLU A 163 4.96 -47.33 26.38
N PRO A 164 4.92 -47.95 27.59
CA PRO A 164 5.29 -47.26 28.82
C PRO A 164 6.72 -46.74 28.76
N ALA A 165 6.95 -45.52 29.26
CA ALA A 165 8.24 -44.86 29.28
C ALA A 165 8.46 -44.11 30.59
N THR A 166 9.60 -43.41 30.70
CA THR A 166 9.92 -42.58 31.87
C THR A 166 10.22 -41.15 31.44
N ARG A 167 9.60 -40.19 32.11
CA ARG A 167 9.85 -38.75 31.94
C ARG A 167 9.65 -38.05 33.27
N ASP A 168 10.61 -37.21 33.66
CA ASP A 168 10.63 -36.58 34.99
C ASP A 168 9.68 -35.39 35.14
N THR A 169 9.34 -34.71 34.03
CA THR A 169 8.48 -33.53 34.00
C THR A 169 7.30 -33.70 33.05
N ALA A 170 6.21 -32.97 33.29
CA ALA A 170 5.10 -32.89 32.34
C ALA A 170 5.55 -32.28 31.00
N GLY A 171 4.77 -32.53 29.95
CA GLY A 171 5.02 -32.02 28.60
C GLY A 171 5.45 -33.12 27.63
N THR A 172 6.00 -32.72 26.50
CA THR A 172 6.30 -33.62 25.38
C THR A 172 7.68 -33.35 24.79
N THR A 173 8.38 -34.39 24.35
CA THR A 173 9.56 -34.30 23.49
C THR A 173 9.28 -35.04 22.19
N VAL A 174 9.24 -34.31 21.08
CA VAL A 174 9.16 -34.85 19.73
C VAL A 174 10.57 -34.96 19.16
N THR A 175 11.04 -36.17 18.89
CA THR A 175 12.36 -36.45 18.32
C THR A 175 12.21 -36.88 16.86
N LEU A 176 12.84 -36.12 15.97
CA LEU A 176 12.87 -36.34 14.54
C LEU A 176 14.15 -37.06 14.15
N HIS A 177 14.05 -38.28 13.63
CA HIS A 177 15.17 -38.98 13.03
C HIS A 177 15.32 -38.54 11.58
N LEU A 178 16.25 -37.62 11.33
CA LEU A 178 16.34 -36.90 10.06
C LEU A 178 16.72 -37.83 8.89
N LYS A 179 16.06 -37.63 7.75
CA LYS A 179 16.41 -38.26 6.48
C LYS A 179 17.80 -37.81 6.02
N LYS A 180 18.42 -38.60 5.15
CA LYS A 180 19.77 -38.31 4.62
C LYS A 180 19.85 -36.96 3.90
N ASP A 181 18.75 -36.54 3.27
CA ASP A 181 18.59 -35.30 2.50
C ASP A 181 18.01 -34.14 3.32
N ALA A 182 17.89 -34.30 4.64
CA ALA A 182 17.29 -33.33 5.56
C ALA A 182 18.26 -32.90 6.67
N LYS A 183 19.55 -33.20 6.52
CA LYS A 183 20.57 -32.95 7.56
C LYS A 183 20.82 -31.46 7.81
N GLU A 184 20.49 -30.60 6.85
CA GLU A 184 20.54 -29.14 7.03
C GLU A 184 19.72 -28.67 8.25
N PHE A 185 18.66 -29.41 8.62
CA PHE A 185 17.82 -29.08 9.77
C PHE A 185 18.43 -29.45 11.12
N ALA A 186 19.63 -30.05 11.13
CA ALA A 186 20.47 -30.19 12.32
C ALA A 186 21.58 -29.11 12.40
N GLU A 187 21.58 -28.12 11.51
CA GLU A 187 22.52 -27.00 11.56
C GLU A 187 21.92 -25.85 12.39
N GLU A 188 22.64 -25.37 13.40
CA GLU A 188 22.13 -24.32 14.29
C GLU A 188 21.74 -23.04 13.53
N ALA A 189 22.55 -22.61 12.56
CA ALA A 189 22.26 -21.41 11.76
C ALA A 189 20.93 -21.54 11.01
N ARG A 190 20.63 -22.74 10.49
CA ARG A 190 19.39 -23.04 9.78
C ARG A 190 18.20 -23.01 10.73
N ILE A 191 18.32 -23.64 11.89
CA ILE A 191 17.29 -23.63 12.94
C ILE A 191 16.99 -22.20 13.38
N ARG A 192 18.02 -21.40 13.69
CA ARG A 192 17.86 -20.00 14.10
C ARG A 192 17.15 -19.17 13.05
N HIS A 193 17.48 -19.36 11.77
CA HIS A 193 16.77 -18.70 10.66
C HIS A 193 15.28 -19.06 10.64
N ILE A 194 14.95 -20.36 10.71
CA ILE A 194 13.56 -20.83 10.67
C ILE A 194 12.76 -20.29 11.86
N ILE A 195 13.31 -20.35 13.08
CA ILE A 195 12.66 -19.81 14.27
C ILE A 195 12.44 -18.31 14.16
N LYS A 196 13.44 -17.57 13.68
CA LYS A 196 13.31 -16.13 13.45
C LYS A 196 12.24 -15.80 12.39
N THR A 197 12.13 -16.60 11.34
CA THR A 197 11.16 -16.35 10.27
C THR A 197 9.73 -16.64 10.70
N TYR A 198 9.49 -17.74 11.42
CA TYR A 198 8.12 -18.24 11.65
C TYR A 198 7.63 -18.16 13.09
N SER A 199 8.54 -18.09 14.06
CA SER A 199 8.27 -18.30 15.49
C SER A 199 8.84 -17.20 16.40
N GLU A 200 9.30 -16.09 15.82
CA GLU A 200 9.90 -14.96 16.55
C GLU A 200 8.95 -14.35 17.60
N HIS A 201 7.65 -14.42 17.37
CA HIS A 201 6.65 -13.76 18.20
C HIS A 201 5.74 -14.72 18.98
N ILE A 202 6.13 -16.00 19.06
CA ILE A 202 5.45 -16.98 19.90
C ILE A 202 5.62 -16.62 21.38
N SER A 203 4.56 -16.85 22.17
CA SER A 203 4.39 -16.40 23.56
C SER A 203 5.36 -17.02 24.57
N PHE A 204 6.10 -18.05 24.19
CA PHE A 204 6.99 -18.80 25.07
C PHE A 204 8.41 -18.78 24.51
N PRO A 205 9.44 -18.76 25.38
CA PRO A 205 10.83 -18.77 24.95
C PRO A 205 11.15 -20.10 24.24
N VAL A 206 11.70 -19.99 23.04
CA VAL A 206 12.25 -21.07 22.22
C VAL A 206 13.75 -21.07 22.42
N LYS A 207 14.30 -22.10 23.05
CA LYS A 207 15.70 -22.21 23.45
C LYS A 207 16.46 -23.20 22.58
N LEU A 208 17.73 -22.92 22.30
CA LEU A 208 18.68 -23.86 21.70
C LEU A 208 19.96 -23.81 22.54
N GLY A 209 20.20 -24.85 23.35
CA GLY A 209 21.16 -24.76 24.44
C GLY A 209 20.74 -23.68 25.45
N ASP A 210 21.68 -22.83 25.85
CA ASP A 210 21.42 -21.72 26.76
C ASP A 210 20.84 -20.47 26.06
N ASP A 211 20.80 -20.46 24.72
CA ASP A 211 20.36 -19.31 23.94
C ASP A 211 18.84 -19.31 23.75
N THR A 212 18.19 -18.19 24.09
CA THR A 212 16.79 -17.93 23.70
C THR A 212 16.76 -17.33 22.29
N LEU A 213 16.07 -17.98 21.37
CA LEU A 213 16.04 -17.66 19.94
C LEU A 213 14.98 -16.61 19.56
N ASN A 214 13.98 -16.40 20.42
CA ASN A 214 12.92 -15.42 20.21
C ASN A 214 12.79 -14.48 21.43
N PRO A 215 12.43 -13.20 21.25
CA PRO A 215 12.23 -12.27 22.35
C PRO A 215 11.05 -12.64 23.28
N ALA A 216 10.26 -13.68 22.96
CA ALA A 216 9.08 -14.19 23.68
C ALA A 216 7.91 -13.20 23.88
N GLU A 217 8.09 -11.92 23.51
CA GLU A 217 7.04 -10.91 23.54
C GLU A 217 6.89 -10.23 22.16
N ALA A 218 5.67 -10.30 21.62
CA ALA A 218 5.28 -9.54 20.44
C ALA A 218 4.98 -8.09 20.85
N LEU A 219 5.77 -7.12 20.36
CA LEU A 219 5.67 -5.72 20.79
C LEU A 219 4.24 -5.16 20.65
N TRP A 220 3.54 -5.50 19.57
CA TRP A 220 2.17 -5.05 19.30
C TRP A 220 1.11 -5.63 20.26
N THR A 221 1.47 -6.60 21.10
CA THR A 221 0.53 -7.17 22.08
C THR A 221 0.57 -6.44 23.42
N ARG A 222 1.60 -5.61 23.65
CA ARG A 222 1.74 -4.79 24.86
C ARG A 222 0.89 -3.53 24.77
N PRO A 223 0.35 -3.03 25.89
CA PRO A 223 -0.33 -1.74 25.92
C PRO A 223 0.57 -0.63 25.35
N ALA A 224 0.05 0.17 24.40
CA ALA A 224 0.84 1.19 23.73
C ALA A 224 1.52 2.21 24.68
N LYS A 225 0.96 2.41 25.87
CA LYS A 225 1.48 3.30 26.93
C LYS A 225 2.72 2.74 27.64
N GLU A 226 2.96 1.45 27.55
CA GLU A 226 4.09 0.76 28.18
C GLU A 226 5.27 0.58 27.21
N ILE A 227 5.14 1.06 25.97
CA ILE A 227 6.15 0.92 24.92
C ILE A 227 6.80 2.28 24.70
N SER A 228 8.13 2.33 24.82
CA SER A 228 8.93 3.52 24.56
C SER A 228 9.11 3.78 23.05
N GLU A 229 9.47 5.02 22.69
CA GLU A 229 9.77 5.37 21.29
C GLU A 229 10.98 4.60 20.76
N GLU A 230 11.98 4.34 21.61
CA GLU A 230 13.15 3.53 21.28
C GLU A 230 12.75 2.09 20.93
N GLN A 231 11.87 1.48 21.72
CA GLN A 231 11.35 0.14 21.44
C GLN A 231 10.58 0.08 20.11
N TYR A 232 9.77 1.08 19.80
CA TYR A 232 9.12 1.18 18.49
C TYR A 232 10.14 1.34 17.35
N GLY A 233 11.17 2.18 17.56
CA GLY A 233 12.23 2.41 16.59
C GLY A 233 13.07 1.16 16.29
N GLU A 234 13.44 0.41 17.33
CA GLU A 234 14.15 -0.87 17.21
C GLU A 234 13.31 -1.91 16.46
N PHE A 235 12.03 -2.04 16.83
CA PHE A 235 11.11 -2.95 16.15
C PHE A 235 10.91 -2.56 14.68
N TYR A 236 10.79 -1.26 14.38
CA TYR A 236 10.69 -0.76 13.01
C TYR A 236 11.91 -1.16 12.18
N LYS A 237 13.13 -0.85 12.66
CA LYS A 237 14.40 -1.19 11.98
C LYS A 237 14.52 -2.70 11.76
N HIS A 238 14.17 -3.49 12.76
CA HIS A 238 14.21 -4.94 12.67
C HIS A 238 13.23 -5.49 11.64
N THR A 239 11.97 -5.03 11.69
CA THR A 239 10.88 -5.58 10.88
C THR A 239 10.95 -5.15 9.42
N SER A 240 11.42 -3.93 9.17
CA SER A 240 11.45 -3.31 7.83
C SER A 240 12.82 -3.35 7.15
N HIS A 241 13.87 -3.77 7.88
CA HIS A 241 15.27 -3.65 7.45
C HIS A 241 15.69 -2.22 7.07
N ALA A 242 14.98 -1.23 7.61
CA ALA A 242 15.25 0.18 7.33
C ALA A 242 16.36 0.73 8.23
N PHE A 243 17.11 1.69 7.69
CA PHE A 243 18.19 2.39 8.40
C PHE A 243 17.73 3.73 8.99
N ASP A 244 16.57 4.22 8.58
CA ASP A 244 15.97 5.45 9.07
C ASP A 244 15.12 5.22 10.34
N THR A 245 14.34 6.22 10.70
CA THR A 245 13.40 6.19 11.83
C THR A 245 11.96 6.30 11.33
N PRO A 246 10.97 5.82 12.08
CA PRO A 246 9.59 6.04 11.67
C PRO A 246 9.21 7.53 11.80
N TRP A 247 8.69 8.12 10.73
CA TRP A 247 8.06 9.45 10.78
C TRP A 247 6.77 9.44 11.60
N HIS A 248 6.05 8.31 11.56
CA HIS A 248 4.85 8.11 12.37
C HIS A 248 4.67 6.66 12.78
N VAL A 249 4.23 6.46 14.02
CA VAL A 249 3.91 5.15 14.60
C VAL A 249 2.40 5.07 14.82
N MET A 250 1.78 4.00 14.32
CA MET A 250 0.34 3.75 14.44
C MET A 250 0.12 2.40 15.11
N HIS A 251 -0.15 2.40 16.41
CA HIS A 251 -0.44 1.19 17.18
C HIS A 251 -1.92 1.15 17.56
N ASN A 252 -2.69 0.24 16.95
CA ASN A 252 -4.14 0.17 17.10
C ASN A 252 -4.62 -1.24 17.35
N LYS A 253 -5.45 -1.40 18.38
CA LYS A 253 -6.21 -2.62 18.66
C LYS A 253 -7.67 -2.39 18.32
N VAL A 254 -8.24 -3.26 17.50
CA VAL A 254 -9.65 -3.28 17.13
C VAL A 254 -10.27 -4.51 17.75
N GLU A 255 -11.34 -4.31 18.52
CA GLU A 255 -12.11 -5.36 19.18
C GLU A 255 -13.56 -5.35 18.67
N GLY A 256 -14.22 -6.50 18.63
CA GLY A 256 -15.63 -6.63 18.24
C GLY A 256 -15.85 -7.72 17.19
N ALA A 257 -16.53 -7.37 16.10
CA ALA A 257 -16.88 -8.33 15.05
C ALA A 257 -15.67 -8.89 14.27
N LEU A 258 -14.54 -8.18 14.28
CA LEU A 258 -13.29 -8.63 13.68
C LEU A 258 -12.09 -8.06 14.45
N ASN A 259 -11.54 -8.90 15.30
CA ASN A 259 -10.45 -8.59 16.22
C ASN A 259 -9.11 -8.63 15.48
N HIS A 260 -8.41 -7.50 15.49
CA HIS A 260 -7.06 -7.42 14.98
C HIS A 260 -6.27 -6.31 15.68
N THR A 261 -4.96 -6.49 15.71
CA THR A 261 -4.02 -5.47 16.16
C THR A 261 -3.13 -5.07 14.99
N SER A 262 -2.90 -3.79 14.81
CA SER A 262 -2.00 -3.25 13.79
C SER A 262 -0.95 -2.39 14.45
N LEU A 263 0.32 -2.64 14.13
CA LEU A 263 1.44 -1.80 14.48
C LEU A 263 2.14 -1.43 13.18
N LEU A 264 1.81 -0.24 12.68
CA LEU A 264 2.21 0.25 11.38
C LEU A 264 3.10 1.48 11.51
N PHE A 265 4.04 1.60 10.59
CA PHE A 265 5.02 2.66 10.53
C PHE A 265 4.98 3.33 9.18
N VAL A 266 5.15 4.64 9.19
CA VAL A 266 5.47 5.42 8.00
C VAL A 266 6.97 5.73 8.06
N PRO A 267 7.77 5.33 7.05
CA PRO A 267 9.18 5.69 6.99
C PRO A 267 9.40 7.21 6.96
N SER A 268 10.53 7.67 7.51
CA SER A 268 10.93 9.08 7.42
C SER A 268 11.60 9.44 6.10
N VAL A 269 12.14 8.43 5.41
CA VAL A 269 12.74 8.56 4.09
C VAL A 269 11.95 7.75 3.07
N GLN A 270 11.85 8.26 1.85
CA GLN A 270 11.26 7.52 0.73
C GLN A 270 12.04 6.21 0.48
N PRO A 271 11.40 5.03 0.56
CA PRO A 271 12.02 3.76 0.19
C PRO A 271 12.36 3.70 -1.30
N PHE A 272 13.47 3.05 -1.65
CA PHE A 272 13.88 2.88 -3.06
C PHE A 272 12.87 2.08 -3.90
N ASP A 273 12.12 1.18 -3.27
CA ASP A 273 11.12 0.31 -3.90
C ASP A 273 9.75 0.99 -4.09
N LEU A 274 9.59 2.26 -3.70
CA LEU A 274 8.28 2.92 -3.67
C LEU A 274 7.60 3.00 -5.04
N PHE A 275 8.36 3.08 -6.14
CA PHE A 275 7.81 3.16 -7.49
C PHE A 275 8.04 1.89 -8.32
N ASP A 276 8.39 0.77 -7.68
CA ASP A 276 8.53 -0.51 -8.35
C ASP A 276 7.21 -0.95 -8.98
N ALA A 277 7.29 -1.52 -10.19
CA ALA A 277 6.13 -1.93 -10.98
C ALA A 277 5.24 -2.97 -10.27
N GLU A 278 5.80 -3.77 -9.36
CA GLU A 278 5.05 -4.78 -8.61
C GLU A 278 4.16 -4.17 -7.51
N ARG A 279 4.43 -2.92 -7.09
CA ARG A 279 3.64 -2.16 -6.09
C ARG A 279 3.35 -2.97 -4.81
N LYS A 280 4.33 -3.74 -4.34
CA LYS A 280 4.20 -4.65 -3.20
C LYS A 280 4.05 -3.89 -1.88
N SER A 281 3.19 -4.41 -1.01
CA SER A 281 3.17 -4.04 0.41
C SER A 281 4.21 -4.87 1.17
N HIS A 282 4.77 -4.28 2.23
CA HIS A 282 5.73 -4.93 3.14
C HIS A 282 5.18 -5.06 4.56
N VAL A 283 3.86 -4.92 4.73
CA VAL A 283 3.19 -5.16 6.00
C VAL A 283 3.00 -6.66 6.19
N LYS A 284 3.60 -7.19 7.26
CA LYS A 284 3.56 -8.62 7.59
C LYS A 284 2.23 -8.99 8.21
N LEU A 285 1.60 -10.05 7.71
CA LEU A 285 0.41 -10.64 8.30
C LEU A 285 0.80 -11.71 9.31
N TYR A 286 0.23 -11.59 10.50
CA TYR A 286 0.26 -12.60 11.56
C TYR A 286 -1.15 -13.09 11.84
N VAL A 287 -1.27 -14.36 12.20
CA VAL A 287 -2.48 -14.92 12.79
C VAL A 287 -2.13 -15.61 14.09
N ASN A 288 -2.71 -15.15 15.19
CA ASN A 288 -2.34 -15.56 16.54
C ASN A 288 -0.81 -15.51 16.76
N ARG A 289 -0.18 -14.41 16.35
CA ARG A 289 1.29 -14.17 16.44
C ARG A 289 2.16 -15.13 15.63
N VAL A 290 1.58 -15.98 14.79
CA VAL A 290 2.31 -16.82 13.83
C VAL A 290 2.42 -16.08 12.50
N PHE A 291 3.64 -15.97 11.98
CA PHE A 291 3.87 -15.33 10.69
C PHE A 291 3.22 -16.13 9.55
N ILE A 292 2.44 -15.44 8.72
CA ILE A 292 1.77 -16.04 7.56
C ILE A 292 2.46 -15.62 6.27
N SER A 293 2.51 -14.31 6.00
CA SER A 293 3.10 -13.78 4.77
C SER A 293 3.38 -12.28 4.87
N GLU A 294 4.48 -11.86 4.27
CA GLU A 294 4.84 -10.46 4.06
C GLU A 294 4.34 -9.90 2.71
N THR A 295 3.88 -10.76 1.82
CA THR A 295 3.38 -10.41 0.47
C THR A 295 1.88 -10.64 0.36
N THR A 296 1.16 -10.53 1.47
CA THR A 296 -0.29 -10.75 1.49
C THR A 296 -0.96 -9.73 0.57
N LYS A 297 -1.37 -10.20 -0.62
CA LYS A 297 -2.22 -9.42 -1.51
C LYS A 297 -3.50 -9.06 -0.75
N ASP A 298 -3.96 -7.83 -0.92
CA ASP A 298 -5.18 -7.32 -0.29
C ASP A 298 -5.16 -7.12 1.24
N LEU A 299 -4.00 -7.12 1.90
CA LEU A 299 -3.93 -6.61 3.27
C LEU A 299 -3.90 -5.07 3.31
N ILE A 300 -3.07 -4.47 2.45
CA ILE A 300 -2.85 -3.03 2.32
C ILE A 300 -3.09 -2.65 0.86
N PRO A 301 -3.83 -1.56 0.57
CA PRO A 301 -3.97 -1.10 -0.81
C PRO A 301 -2.64 -0.57 -1.36
N ALA A 302 -2.44 -0.67 -2.67
CA ALA A 302 -1.19 -0.33 -3.33
C ALA A 302 -0.79 1.15 -3.16
N TYR A 303 -1.75 2.08 -3.01
CA TYR A 303 -1.50 3.49 -2.71
C TYR A 303 -1.03 3.75 -1.25
N LEU A 304 -0.97 2.72 -0.40
CA LEU A 304 -0.39 2.75 0.95
C LEU A 304 0.83 1.82 1.11
N ARG A 305 1.45 1.40 -0.01
CA ARG A 305 2.58 0.45 -0.03
C ARG A 305 3.85 0.93 0.70
N PHE A 306 3.95 2.23 1.01
CA PHE A 306 5.02 2.78 1.84
C PHE A 306 4.97 2.30 3.30
N LEU A 307 3.82 1.80 3.76
CA LEU A 307 3.69 1.31 5.13
C LEU A 307 4.61 0.12 5.39
N ARG A 308 5.13 0.08 6.63
CA ARG A 308 5.89 -1.04 7.18
C ARG A 308 5.25 -1.48 8.49
N GLY A 309 5.50 -2.71 8.93
CA GLY A 309 5.04 -3.20 10.23
C GLY A 309 4.20 -4.45 10.11
N VAL A 310 3.22 -4.61 11.01
CA VAL A 310 2.48 -5.85 11.18
C VAL A 310 0.97 -5.64 11.34
N VAL A 311 0.20 -6.62 10.91
CA VAL A 311 -1.20 -6.81 11.27
C VAL A 311 -1.35 -8.23 11.82
N ASP A 312 -1.84 -8.36 13.05
CA ASP A 312 -2.08 -9.63 13.73
C ASP A 312 -3.59 -9.80 13.98
N SER A 313 -4.16 -10.89 13.49
CA SER A 313 -5.60 -11.17 13.62
C SER A 313 -5.85 -12.54 14.23
N GLN A 314 -6.83 -12.64 15.12
CA GLN A 314 -7.24 -13.92 15.72
C GLN A 314 -8.40 -14.56 14.97
N ASP A 315 -9.06 -13.80 14.09
CA ASP A 315 -10.34 -14.17 13.47
C ASP A 315 -10.21 -14.62 12.02
N LEU A 316 -9.00 -14.59 11.45
CA LEU A 316 -8.77 -15.06 10.08
C LEU A 316 -8.68 -16.58 10.04
N SER A 317 -9.40 -17.17 9.09
CA SER A 317 -9.33 -18.61 8.84
C SER A 317 -8.12 -18.91 7.96
N LEU A 318 -7.14 -19.62 8.50
CA LEU A 318 -6.01 -20.09 7.71
C LEU A 318 -6.41 -21.25 6.80
N ASN A 319 -5.72 -21.41 5.67
CA ASN A 319 -5.81 -22.65 4.91
C ASN A 319 -5.02 -23.77 5.63
N VAL A 320 -5.13 -24.99 5.14
CA VAL A 320 -4.47 -26.16 5.76
C VAL A 320 -2.94 -26.00 5.80
N SER A 321 -2.32 -25.35 4.80
CA SER A 321 -0.87 -25.14 4.76
C SER A 321 -0.39 -23.98 5.64
N ARG A 322 -1.29 -23.07 6.01
CA ARG A 322 -1.02 -21.79 6.70
C ARG A 322 0.02 -20.89 6.03
N GLU A 323 0.32 -21.13 4.76
CA GLU A 323 1.26 -20.32 3.96
C GLU A 323 0.54 -19.24 3.12
N MET A 324 -0.76 -19.44 2.89
CA MET A 324 -1.59 -18.53 2.13
C MET A 324 -2.94 -18.39 2.81
N LEU A 325 -3.54 -17.20 2.71
CA LEU A 325 -4.94 -17.05 3.05
C LEU A 325 -5.79 -17.64 1.93
N GLN A 326 -6.81 -18.41 2.28
CA GLN A 326 -7.96 -18.58 1.39
C GLN A 326 -8.63 -17.21 1.19
N THR A 327 -9.35 -17.02 0.09
CA THR A 327 -10.08 -15.77 -0.18
C THR A 327 -11.10 -15.54 0.95
N ASP A 328 -10.70 -14.82 1.99
CA ASP A 328 -11.49 -14.58 3.19
C ASP A 328 -12.10 -13.17 3.11
N PRO A 329 -13.44 -13.03 3.06
CA PRO A 329 -14.11 -11.72 3.11
C PRO A 329 -13.72 -10.88 4.33
N LYS A 330 -13.25 -11.51 5.42
CA LYS A 330 -12.73 -10.80 6.60
C LYS A 330 -11.45 -10.03 6.27
N LEU A 331 -10.56 -10.53 5.40
CA LEU A 331 -9.34 -9.81 5.03
C LEU A 331 -9.67 -8.46 4.39
N ALA A 332 -10.65 -8.41 3.48
CA ALA A 332 -11.10 -7.16 2.86
C ALA A 332 -11.66 -6.16 3.88
N LYS A 333 -12.33 -6.65 4.94
CA LYS A 333 -12.78 -5.81 6.06
C LYS A 333 -11.60 -5.28 6.87
N ILE A 334 -10.60 -6.10 7.18
CA ILE A 334 -9.36 -5.66 7.85
C ILE A 334 -8.67 -4.60 7.01
N LYS A 335 -8.44 -4.85 5.71
CA LYS A 335 -7.89 -3.87 4.76
C LYS A 335 -8.61 -2.52 4.87
N THR A 336 -9.94 -2.54 4.81
CA THR A 336 -10.76 -1.33 4.91
C THR A 336 -10.61 -0.62 6.25
N GLN A 337 -10.62 -1.35 7.37
CA GLN A 337 -10.46 -0.80 8.72
C GLN A 337 -9.07 -0.18 8.92
N VAL A 338 -8.03 -0.89 8.50
CA VAL A 338 -6.64 -0.43 8.54
C VAL A 338 -6.46 0.82 7.68
N THR A 339 -6.92 0.80 6.42
CA THR A 339 -6.83 1.97 5.53
C THR A 339 -7.55 3.19 6.11
N LYS A 340 -8.79 3.02 6.61
CA LYS A 340 -9.53 4.11 7.26
C LYS A 340 -8.77 4.67 8.46
N LYS A 341 -8.13 3.80 9.25
CA LYS A 341 -7.35 4.21 10.41
C LYS A 341 -6.10 4.98 10.01
N VAL A 342 -5.35 4.51 9.01
CA VAL A 342 -4.17 5.22 8.46
C VAL A 342 -4.57 6.62 7.97
N LEU A 343 -5.60 6.72 7.11
CA LEU A 343 -6.08 8.02 6.62
C LEU A 343 -6.54 8.95 7.76
N SER A 344 -7.15 8.40 8.81
CA SER A 344 -7.53 9.20 9.98
C SER A 344 -6.33 9.74 10.75
N GLU A 345 -5.27 8.95 10.90
CA GLU A 345 -4.03 9.41 11.55
C GLU A 345 -3.27 10.42 10.69
N LEU A 346 -3.22 10.22 9.37
CA LEU A 346 -2.66 11.20 8.42
C LEU A 346 -3.43 12.52 8.48
N LYS A 347 -4.76 12.50 8.49
CA LYS A 347 -5.60 13.71 8.66
C LYS A 347 -5.26 14.46 9.93
N LYS A 348 -5.09 13.75 11.05
CA LYS A 348 -4.69 14.38 12.33
C LYS A 348 -3.30 15.01 12.27
N LYS A 349 -2.32 14.33 11.66
CA LYS A 349 -0.95 14.86 11.50
C LYS A 349 -0.95 16.09 10.60
N ALA A 350 -1.70 16.05 9.50
CA ALA A 350 -1.83 17.15 8.57
C ALA A 350 -2.48 18.40 9.21
N ALA A 351 -3.37 18.23 10.19
CA ALA A 351 -3.98 19.33 10.92
C ALA A 351 -3.11 19.85 12.09
N LYS A 352 -2.39 18.97 12.79
CA LYS A 352 -1.62 19.32 14.00
C LYS A 352 -0.21 19.81 13.72
N ALA A 353 0.41 19.36 12.64
CA ALA A 353 1.81 19.63 12.32
C ALA A 353 1.99 19.74 10.79
N PRO A 354 1.49 20.82 10.17
CA PRO A 354 1.48 20.97 8.70
C PRO A 354 2.88 20.96 8.08
N GLU A 355 3.87 21.60 8.70
CA GLU A 355 5.26 21.61 8.22
C GLU A 355 5.90 20.20 8.24
N ASP A 356 5.64 19.43 9.30
CA ASP A 356 6.10 18.04 9.39
C ASP A 356 5.36 17.14 8.38
N TYR A 357 4.07 17.39 8.18
CA TYR A 357 3.27 16.69 7.18
C TYR A 357 3.73 16.98 5.74
N ALA A 358 4.26 18.17 5.46
CA ALA A 358 4.84 18.49 4.16
C ALA A 358 6.01 17.57 3.79
N LYS A 359 6.80 17.11 4.78
CA LYS A 359 7.87 16.12 4.56
C LYS A 359 7.30 14.76 4.17
N PHE A 360 6.26 14.30 4.88
CA PHE A 360 5.52 13.10 4.50
C PHE A 360 4.96 13.23 3.07
N TRP A 361 4.37 14.38 2.76
CA TRP A 361 3.77 14.63 1.46
C TRP A 361 4.80 14.60 0.33
N GLY A 362 5.97 15.21 0.52
CA GLY A 362 7.05 15.15 -0.46
C GLY A 362 7.56 13.73 -0.74
N ASN A 363 7.55 12.85 0.27
CA ASN A 363 7.99 11.47 0.10
C ASN A 363 6.92 10.54 -0.50
N PHE A 364 5.64 10.74 -0.16
CA PHE A 364 4.59 9.73 -0.38
C PHE A 364 3.32 10.26 -1.05
N GLY A 365 3.19 11.58 -1.26
CA GLY A 365 1.98 12.23 -1.77
C GLY A 365 1.57 11.70 -3.15
N ALA A 366 2.52 11.59 -4.09
CA ALA A 366 2.26 11.06 -5.42
C ALA A 366 1.68 9.63 -5.39
N VAL A 367 2.18 8.78 -4.50
CA VAL A 367 1.67 7.41 -4.30
C VAL A 367 0.30 7.40 -3.64
N LEU A 368 0.09 8.25 -2.63
CA LEU A 368 -1.19 8.32 -1.94
C LEU A 368 -2.31 8.79 -2.86
N LYS A 369 -2.01 9.72 -3.78
CA LYS A 369 -2.95 10.22 -4.79
C LYS A 369 -3.45 9.14 -5.74
N GLU A 370 -2.71 8.05 -5.97
CA GLU A 370 -3.19 6.90 -6.78
C GLU A 370 -4.52 6.36 -6.23
N GLY A 371 -4.71 6.40 -4.91
CA GLY A 371 -5.94 5.97 -4.26
C GLY A 371 -7.18 6.78 -4.64
N LEU A 372 -7.03 8.02 -5.14
CA LEU A 372 -8.17 8.82 -5.63
C LEU A 372 -8.83 8.17 -6.86
N VAL A 373 -8.04 7.47 -7.67
CA VAL A 373 -8.51 6.72 -8.84
C VAL A 373 -8.94 5.31 -8.42
N GLU A 374 -8.08 4.62 -7.67
CA GLU A 374 -8.21 3.18 -7.40
C GLU A 374 -9.26 2.81 -6.35
N ASP A 375 -9.60 3.72 -5.42
CA ASP A 375 -10.51 3.43 -4.32
C ASP A 375 -11.64 4.46 -4.22
N PRO A 376 -12.68 4.35 -5.08
CA PRO A 376 -13.84 5.24 -5.05
C PRO A 376 -14.53 5.27 -3.68
N SER A 377 -14.46 4.18 -2.91
CA SER A 377 -15.14 4.05 -1.62
C SER A 377 -14.51 4.88 -0.50
N LEU A 378 -13.23 5.24 -0.65
CA LEU A 378 -12.48 6.04 0.31
C LEU A 378 -11.97 7.36 -0.28
N ARG A 379 -12.30 7.65 -1.54
CA ARG A 379 -11.83 8.82 -2.29
C ARG A 379 -11.94 10.13 -1.53
N GLU A 380 -13.10 10.41 -0.94
CA GLU A 380 -13.31 11.64 -0.15
C GLU A 380 -12.31 11.75 1.01
N ARG A 381 -12.08 10.66 1.74
CA ARG A 381 -11.13 10.61 2.87
C ARG A 381 -9.68 10.73 2.42
N ILE A 382 -9.35 10.21 1.24
CA ILE A 382 -8.04 10.37 0.63
C ILE A 382 -7.84 11.83 0.24
N LEU A 383 -8.85 12.47 -0.35
CA LEU A 383 -8.81 13.86 -0.75
C LEU A 383 -8.60 14.82 0.44
N GLU A 384 -9.19 14.53 1.61
CA GLU A 384 -8.97 15.31 2.84
C GLU A 384 -7.50 15.35 3.31
N VAL A 385 -6.75 14.28 3.04
CA VAL A 385 -5.33 14.18 3.42
C VAL A 385 -4.40 14.63 2.29
N CYS A 386 -4.94 14.92 1.11
CA CYS A 386 -4.17 15.43 -0.01
C CYS A 386 -3.69 16.86 0.23
N ARG A 387 -2.51 17.17 -0.30
CA ARG A 387 -1.93 18.51 -0.29
C ARG A 387 -1.42 18.88 -1.68
N PHE A 388 -1.44 20.16 -1.98
CA PHE A 388 -1.16 20.68 -3.32
C PHE A 388 -0.30 21.94 -3.21
N ALA A 389 0.62 22.13 -4.14
CA ALA A 389 1.25 23.43 -4.30
C ALA A 389 0.23 24.39 -4.94
N SER A 390 0.31 25.68 -4.62
CA SER A 390 -0.52 26.71 -5.25
C SER A 390 0.23 28.02 -5.40
N THR A 391 -0.37 28.97 -6.12
CA THR A 391 0.16 30.33 -6.28
C THR A 391 -0.20 31.28 -5.13
N GLY A 392 -1.07 30.86 -4.19
CA GLY A 392 -1.64 31.74 -3.16
C GLY A 392 -0.81 31.84 -1.88
N GLU A 393 -0.27 30.72 -1.41
CA GLU A 393 0.54 30.66 -0.18
C GLU A 393 1.85 29.89 -0.44
N ASP A 394 2.90 30.28 0.28
CA ASP A 394 4.15 29.52 0.29
C ASP A 394 3.92 28.16 0.97
N GLY A 395 4.23 27.07 0.26
CA GLY A 395 4.13 25.71 0.77
C GLY A 395 2.96 24.94 0.18
N LEU A 396 2.38 24.05 0.99
CA LEU A 396 1.35 23.11 0.55
C LEU A 396 0.00 23.44 1.17
N THR A 397 -1.04 23.47 0.34
CA THR A 397 -2.43 23.75 0.72
C THR A 397 -3.34 22.54 0.56
N SER A 398 -4.55 22.60 1.13
CA SER A 398 -5.62 21.62 0.90
C SER A 398 -6.72 22.23 0.04
N LEU A 399 -7.59 21.42 -0.56
CA LEU A 399 -8.75 21.95 -1.31
C LEU A 399 -9.69 22.76 -0.41
N ALA A 400 -9.89 22.34 0.84
CA ALA A 400 -10.70 23.09 1.79
C ALA A 400 -10.09 24.46 2.09
N ALA A 401 -8.77 24.51 2.33
CA ALA A 401 -8.08 25.78 2.57
C ALA A 401 -8.09 26.69 1.32
N TYR A 402 -7.99 26.10 0.12
CA TYR A 402 -8.20 26.85 -1.13
C TYR A 402 -9.61 27.46 -1.18
N VAL A 403 -10.65 26.67 -0.87
CA VAL A 403 -12.05 27.15 -0.88
C VAL A 403 -12.27 28.30 0.10
N GLU A 404 -11.67 28.22 1.30
CA GLU A 404 -11.72 29.30 2.30
C GLU A 404 -11.11 30.63 1.81
N ARG A 405 -10.17 30.58 0.86
CA ARG A 405 -9.51 31.74 0.25
C ARG A 405 -10.08 32.15 -1.11
N MET A 406 -11.15 31.50 -1.57
CA MET A 406 -11.78 31.87 -2.84
C MET A 406 -12.33 33.29 -2.78
N LYS A 407 -12.12 34.05 -3.87
CA LYS A 407 -12.57 35.43 -4.00
C LYS A 407 -14.08 35.54 -4.20
N GLU A 408 -14.63 36.72 -3.92
CA GLU A 408 -16.03 37.01 -4.27
C GLU A 408 -16.21 36.93 -5.79
N GLY A 409 -17.30 36.26 -6.22
CA GLY A 409 -17.53 35.94 -7.64
C GLY A 409 -16.73 34.75 -8.17
N GLN A 410 -15.81 34.17 -7.40
CA GLN A 410 -15.09 32.95 -7.81
C GLN A 410 -15.97 31.71 -7.65
N GLU A 411 -16.30 31.07 -8.77
CA GLU A 411 -17.15 29.88 -8.79
C GLU A 411 -16.39 28.56 -8.92
N ALA A 412 -15.11 28.59 -9.33
CA ALA A 412 -14.32 27.39 -9.63
C ALA A 412 -12.98 27.35 -8.88
N ILE A 413 -12.49 26.13 -8.67
CA ILE A 413 -11.11 25.86 -8.23
C ILE A 413 -10.25 25.75 -9.48
N PHE A 414 -9.30 26.66 -9.63
CA PHE A 414 -8.42 26.70 -10.80
C PHE A 414 -7.16 25.87 -10.58
N TYR A 415 -6.75 25.13 -11.59
CA TYR A 415 -5.51 24.36 -11.57
C TYR A 415 -4.77 24.43 -12.91
N ILE A 416 -3.47 24.15 -12.85
CA ILE A 416 -2.65 23.77 -13.99
C ILE A 416 -1.94 22.47 -13.68
N ALA A 417 -1.91 21.55 -14.64
CA ALA A 417 -1.29 20.25 -14.50
C ALA A 417 -0.13 20.06 -15.49
N GLY A 418 0.93 19.36 -15.05
CA GLY A 418 2.18 19.22 -15.80
C GLY A 418 3.15 18.26 -15.12
N ASP A 419 4.31 18.06 -15.74
CA ASP A 419 5.34 17.15 -15.20
C ASP A 419 6.42 17.88 -14.37
N ASP A 420 6.32 19.21 -14.20
CA ASP A 420 7.37 20.03 -13.60
C ASP A 420 6.78 21.27 -12.90
N ALA A 421 6.82 21.28 -11.57
CA ALA A 421 6.29 22.38 -10.77
C ALA A 421 6.94 23.74 -11.06
N ALA A 422 8.25 23.77 -11.36
CA ALA A 422 8.96 25.01 -11.65
C ALA A 422 8.54 25.60 -13.00
N LYS A 423 8.29 24.74 -14.00
CA LYS A 423 7.73 25.18 -15.29
C LYS A 423 6.28 25.63 -15.16
N LEU A 424 5.46 24.93 -14.38
CA LEU A 424 4.08 25.31 -14.14
C LEU A 424 3.98 26.71 -13.54
N ALA A 425 4.82 27.03 -12.56
CA ALA A 425 4.86 28.35 -11.92
C ALA A 425 5.27 29.51 -12.86
N GLN A 426 5.86 29.21 -14.01
CA GLN A 426 6.28 30.18 -15.03
C GLN A 426 5.34 30.22 -16.25
N SER A 427 4.22 29.50 -16.20
CA SER A 427 3.28 29.44 -17.33
C SER A 427 2.60 30.79 -17.58
N PRO A 428 2.53 31.26 -18.84
CA PRO A 428 1.76 32.46 -19.20
C PRO A 428 0.29 32.37 -18.80
N HIS A 429 -0.25 31.15 -18.73
CA HIS A 429 -1.63 30.91 -18.34
C HIS A 429 -1.96 31.40 -16.92
N LEU A 430 -0.95 31.63 -16.06
CA LEU A 430 -1.12 32.13 -14.71
C LEU A 430 -1.21 33.65 -14.62
N GLU A 431 -0.80 34.39 -15.65
CA GLU A 431 -0.59 35.84 -15.60
C GLU A 431 -1.84 36.61 -15.14
N GLY A 432 -2.96 36.44 -15.85
CA GLY A 432 -4.22 37.11 -15.54
C GLY A 432 -4.84 36.65 -14.22
N PHE A 433 -4.65 35.37 -13.84
CA PHE A 433 -5.07 34.87 -12.53
C PHE A 433 -4.28 35.55 -11.42
N LYS A 434 -2.96 35.63 -11.57
CA LYS A 434 -2.06 36.32 -10.64
C LYS A 434 -2.38 37.82 -10.54
N ALA A 435 -2.63 38.48 -11.66
CA ALA A 435 -3.01 39.90 -11.69
C ALA A 435 -4.34 40.18 -10.96
N LYS A 436 -5.27 39.22 -10.98
CA LYS A 436 -6.50 39.29 -10.19
C LYS A 436 -6.36 38.67 -8.80
N GLY A 437 -5.17 38.21 -8.40
CA GLY A 437 -4.88 37.49 -7.17
C GLY A 437 -5.69 36.20 -6.98
N VAL A 438 -6.15 35.58 -8.06
CA VAL A 438 -6.87 34.30 -8.02
C VAL A 438 -5.86 33.17 -7.81
N GLU A 439 -6.04 32.39 -6.75
CA GLU A 439 -5.20 31.24 -6.44
C GLU A 439 -5.35 30.15 -7.52
N VAL A 440 -4.24 29.54 -7.94
CA VAL A 440 -4.22 28.41 -8.89
C VAL A 440 -3.39 27.27 -8.31
N LEU A 441 -3.93 26.05 -8.33
CA LEU A 441 -3.22 24.84 -7.93
C LEU A 441 -2.17 24.44 -8.97
N LEU A 442 -0.97 24.09 -8.51
CA LEU A 442 0.14 23.61 -9.33
C LEU A 442 0.27 22.09 -9.15
N LEU A 443 -0.22 21.33 -10.13
CA LEU A 443 -0.33 19.87 -10.07
C LEU A 443 0.77 19.21 -10.90
N SER A 444 1.85 18.78 -10.24
CA SER A 444 3.06 18.31 -10.91
C SER A 444 3.29 16.79 -10.86
N ASP A 445 2.40 16.01 -10.24
CA ASP A 445 2.56 14.56 -10.16
C ASP A 445 1.89 13.90 -11.37
N HIS A 446 2.50 12.87 -11.96
CA HIS A 446 1.92 12.17 -13.12
C HIS A 446 0.51 11.63 -12.88
N VAL A 447 0.18 11.28 -11.63
CA VAL A 447 -1.14 10.80 -11.23
C VAL A 447 -2.23 11.89 -11.29
N ASP A 448 -1.83 13.17 -11.31
CA ASP A 448 -2.75 14.31 -11.25
C ASP A 448 -3.72 14.32 -12.43
N GLU A 449 -3.22 14.05 -13.63
CA GLU A 449 -4.02 13.95 -14.86
C GLU A 449 -5.14 12.92 -14.80
N PHE A 450 -4.95 11.85 -14.01
CA PHE A 450 -5.87 10.74 -13.93
C PHE A 450 -6.96 10.95 -12.88
N TRP A 451 -6.62 11.47 -11.70
CA TRP A 451 -7.63 11.69 -10.68
C TRP A 451 -8.56 12.86 -11.03
N LEU A 452 -8.08 13.86 -11.77
CA LEU A 452 -8.88 14.97 -12.29
C LEU A 452 -10.01 14.53 -13.24
N GLN A 453 -9.88 13.35 -13.88
CA GLN A 453 -10.97 12.76 -14.68
C GLN A 453 -12.12 12.22 -13.82
N HIS A 454 -11.86 11.95 -12.54
CA HIS A 454 -12.78 11.31 -11.62
C HIS A 454 -13.33 12.27 -10.56
N ILE A 455 -12.63 13.38 -10.31
CA ILE A 455 -12.99 14.41 -9.33
C ILE A 455 -13.10 15.74 -10.07
N THR A 456 -14.33 16.06 -10.48
CA THR A 456 -14.63 17.25 -11.26
C THR A 456 -15.09 18.42 -10.40
N GLU A 457 -15.43 18.20 -9.14
CA GLU A 457 -15.85 19.22 -8.18
C GLU A 457 -15.43 18.89 -6.74
N PHE A 458 -15.35 19.92 -5.91
CA PHE A 458 -15.12 19.83 -4.47
C PHE A 458 -16.00 20.86 -3.76
N GLU A 459 -16.80 20.43 -2.78
CA GLU A 459 -17.77 21.29 -2.07
C GLU A 459 -18.69 22.10 -3.01
N GLY A 460 -19.09 21.50 -4.13
CA GLY A 460 -19.93 22.12 -5.16
C GLY A 460 -19.19 23.12 -6.08
N LYS A 461 -17.87 23.28 -5.92
CA LYS A 461 -17.02 24.11 -6.77
C LYS A 461 -16.36 23.25 -7.85
N PRO A 462 -16.62 23.48 -9.16
CA PRO A 462 -15.96 22.74 -10.23
C PRO A 462 -14.44 22.99 -10.25
N LEU A 463 -13.68 21.95 -10.55
CA LEU A 463 -12.25 22.04 -10.83
C LEU A 463 -12.05 22.37 -12.32
N LYS A 464 -11.42 23.51 -12.62
CA LYS A 464 -11.18 23.98 -13.99
C LYS A 464 -9.69 24.15 -14.27
N SER A 465 -9.26 23.53 -15.38
CA SER A 465 -7.93 23.74 -15.92
C SER A 465 -7.82 25.15 -16.50
N ILE A 466 -6.72 25.85 -16.21
CA ILE A 466 -6.42 27.16 -16.81
C ILE A 466 -5.83 27.04 -18.23
N THR A 467 -5.57 25.82 -18.71
CA THR A 467 -5.07 25.52 -20.07
C THR A 467 -6.18 25.02 -20.99
N ARG A 468 -7.45 25.08 -20.55
CA ARG A 468 -8.61 24.65 -21.32
C ARG A 468 -9.76 25.65 -21.22
N GLY A 469 -10.43 25.89 -22.35
CA GLY A 469 -11.60 26.74 -22.41
C GLY A 469 -11.29 28.21 -22.15
N ALA A 470 -12.30 29.07 -22.18
CA ALA A 470 -12.14 30.49 -21.87
C ALA A 470 -12.00 30.72 -20.36
N ALA A 471 -11.06 31.59 -19.96
CA ALA A 471 -10.97 32.07 -18.58
C ALA A 471 -11.98 33.21 -18.37
N ASP A 472 -13.12 32.90 -17.76
CA ASP A 472 -14.06 33.94 -17.32
C ASP A 472 -13.60 34.52 -15.98
N LEU A 473 -12.72 35.51 -16.07
CA LEU A 473 -12.18 36.21 -14.91
C LEU A 473 -13.00 37.47 -14.56
N ASP A 474 -13.94 37.88 -15.40
CA ASP A 474 -14.59 39.19 -15.28
C ASP A 474 -15.53 39.29 -14.08
N ALA A 475 -16.12 38.17 -13.68
CA ALA A 475 -16.98 38.08 -12.50
C ALA A 475 -16.22 38.14 -11.15
N ILE A 476 -14.89 38.04 -11.17
CA ILE A 476 -14.06 37.99 -9.95
C ILE A 476 -13.53 39.39 -9.63
N GLU A 477 -13.80 39.87 -8.42
CA GLU A 477 -13.32 41.17 -7.94
C GLU A 477 -11.79 41.15 -7.75
N ALA A 478 -11.11 42.20 -8.24
CA ALA A 478 -9.68 42.39 -8.05
C ALA A 478 -9.39 43.00 -6.66
N GLU A 479 -8.28 42.60 -6.02
CA GLU A 479 -7.88 43.08 -4.68
C GLU A 479 -7.39 44.53 -4.67
N GLU A 480 -6.90 45.04 -5.80
CA GLU A 480 -6.50 46.43 -5.95
C GLU A 480 -7.46 47.18 -6.86
N LYS A 481 -7.71 48.46 -6.53
CA LYS A 481 -8.36 49.40 -7.45
C LYS A 481 -7.64 49.28 -8.79
N PRO A 482 -8.37 49.19 -9.92
CA PRO A 482 -7.72 49.19 -11.23
C PRO A 482 -6.82 50.42 -11.27
N ASP A 483 -5.55 50.20 -11.59
CA ASP A 483 -4.65 51.28 -11.99
C ASP A 483 -5.44 52.11 -13.03
N GLU A 484 -5.47 53.43 -12.87
CA GLU A 484 -6.14 54.32 -13.84
C GLU A 484 -5.50 54.20 -15.25
N ASP A 485 -4.34 53.52 -15.34
CA ASP A 485 -3.62 53.12 -16.55
C ASP A 485 -3.89 51.66 -16.97
N LYS A 486 -5.14 51.23 -17.13
CA LYS A 486 -5.39 50.00 -17.91
C LYS A 486 -4.89 50.23 -19.34
N PRO A 487 -3.93 49.43 -19.85
CA PRO A 487 -3.47 49.58 -21.22
C PRO A 487 -4.65 49.43 -22.19
N GLU A 488 -4.77 50.34 -23.14
CA GLU A 488 -5.83 50.32 -24.15
C GLU A 488 -5.82 48.97 -24.88
N GLU A 489 -6.93 48.24 -24.82
CA GLU A 489 -7.09 46.99 -25.55
C GLU A 489 -7.30 47.28 -27.04
N ALA A 490 -6.45 46.72 -27.89
CA ALA A 490 -6.60 46.86 -29.33
C ALA A 490 -7.79 46.04 -29.87
N ASP A 491 -8.51 46.56 -30.88
CA ASP A 491 -9.47 45.76 -31.64
C ASP A 491 -8.73 44.73 -32.50
N LEU A 492 -8.77 43.47 -32.07
CA LEU A 492 -8.06 42.38 -32.73
C LEU A 492 -8.85 41.76 -33.89
N SER A 493 -10.05 42.25 -34.24
CA SER A 493 -10.96 41.58 -35.18
C SER A 493 -10.29 41.29 -36.54
N LYS A 494 -9.60 42.28 -37.12
CA LYS A 494 -8.89 42.11 -38.40
C LYS A 494 -7.64 41.24 -38.27
N LEU A 495 -6.87 41.42 -37.20
CA LEU A 495 -5.68 40.61 -36.93
C LEU A 495 -6.04 39.12 -36.78
N ILE A 496 -7.08 38.82 -36.02
CA ILE A 496 -7.61 37.47 -35.84
C ILE A 496 -8.01 36.87 -37.19
N ALA A 497 -8.72 37.63 -38.04
CA ALA A 497 -9.10 37.17 -39.37
C ALA A 497 -7.86 36.85 -40.25
N ALA A 498 -6.85 37.72 -40.22
CA ALA A 498 -5.60 37.52 -40.97
C ALA A 498 -4.80 36.30 -40.47
N ILE A 499 -4.64 36.14 -39.16
CA ILE A 499 -3.94 35.01 -38.56
C ILE A 499 -4.68 33.69 -38.85
N LYS A 500 -6.03 33.68 -38.75
CA LYS A 500 -6.83 32.50 -39.11
C LYS A 500 -6.64 32.09 -40.57
N ALA A 501 -6.66 33.06 -41.48
CA ALA A 501 -6.47 32.80 -42.91
C ALA A 501 -5.07 32.23 -43.22
N GLU A 502 -4.03 32.69 -42.51
CA GLU A 502 -2.65 32.23 -42.72
C GLU A 502 -2.37 30.89 -42.04
N LEU A 503 -2.83 30.67 -40.80
CA LEU A 503 -2.53 29.45 -40.04
C LEU A 503 -3.43 28.28 -40.44
N GLY A 504 -4.65 28.53 -40.90
CA GLY A 504 -5.60 27.49 -41.33
C GLY A 504 -5.74 26.39 -40.29
N GLU A 505 -5.59 25.13 -40.71
CA GLU A 505 -5.72 23.92 -39.87
C GLU A 505 -4.60 23.74 -38.83
N LEU A 506 -3.58 24.62 -38.79
CA LEU A 506 -2.52 24.55 -37.77
C LEU A 506 -3.03 24.96 -36.38
N VAL A 507 -4.13 25.71 -36.33
CA VAL A 507 -4.82 26.13 -35.11
C VAL A 507 -6.32 25.84 -35.26
N LYS A 508 -6.99 25.54 -34.15
CA LYS A 508 -8.44 25.28 -34.15
C LYS A 508 -9.22 26.58 -34.21
N ASP A 509 -8.72 27.59 -33.51
CA ASP A 509 -9.31 28.93 -33.48
C ASP A 509 -8.25 29.97 -33.05
N VAL A 510 -8.56 31.25 -33.22
CA VAL A 510 -7.76 32.37 -32.74
C VAL A 510 -8.69 33.35 -32.03
N ARG A 511 -8.37 33.70 -30.78
CA ARG A 511 -9.25 34.49 -29.89
C ARG A 511 -8.47 35.54 -29.11
N PRO A 512 -9.08 36.65 -28.67
CA PRO A 512 -8.47 37.53 -27.69
C PRO A 512 -8.35 36.80 -26.34
N SER A 513 -7.27 37.03 -25.61
CA SER A 513 -7.05 36.47 -24.28
C SER A 513 -7.51 37.42 -23.19
N LYS A 514 -8.12 36.85 -22.15
CA LYS A 514 -8.34 37.52 -20.86
C LYS A 514 -7.38 37.06 -19.76
N ARG A 515 -6.54 36.05 -20.05
CA ARG A 515 -5.63 35.44 -19.08
C ARG A 515 -4.17 35.89 -19.22
N LEU A 516 -3.84 36.63 -20.28
CA LEU A 516 -2.49 37.12 -20.54
C LEU A 516 -2.36 38.57 -20.10
N THR A 517 -1.23 38.92 -19.48
CA THR A 517 -0.87 40.31 -19.15
C THR A 517 0.44 40.70 -19.81
N ASP A 518 1.49 39.90 -19.63
CA ASP A 518 2.85 40.18 -20.09
C ASP A 518 3.22 39.39 -21.35
N SER A 519 2.63 38.22 -21.56
CA SER A 519 2.91 37.40 -22.73
C SER A 519 2.06 37.80 -23.93
N PRO A 520 2.59 37.74 -25.17
CA PRO A 520 1.82 38.08 -26.36
C PRO A 520 0.77 37.03 -26.72
N VAL A 521 1.06 35.75 -26.47
CA VAL A 521 0.25 34.60 -26.91
C VAL A 521 0.40 33.39 -26.00
N CYS A 522 -0.61 32.50 -26.01
CA CYS A 522 -0.56 31.14 -25.44
C CYS A 522 -1.45 30.18 -26.25
N LEU A 523 -1.28 28.87 -26.07
CA LEU A 523 -2.19 27.86 -26.64
C LEU A 523 -3.03 27.21 -25.55
N ILE A 524 -4.32 27.06 -25.84
CA ILE A 524 -5.24 26.34 -24.95
C ILE A 524 -5.96 25.23 -25.70
N ALA A 525 -6.38 24.21 -24.96
CA ALA A 525 -7.43 23.31 -25.43
C ALA A 525 -8.77 24.06 -25.48
N ASP A 526 -9.61 23.74 -26.48
CA ASP A 526 -10.95 24.32 -26.56
C ASP A 526 -11.89 23.67 -25.52
N GLU A 527 -13.07 24.25 -25.33
CA GLU A 527 -14.06 23.70 -24.41
C GLU A 527 -14.47 22.28 -24.84
N GLY A 528 -14.40 21.31 -23.92
CA GLY A 528 -14.71 19.90 -24.19
C GLY A 528 -13.58 19.08 -24.81
N ASP A 529 -12.49 19.70 -25.25
CA ASP A 529 -11.31 18.98 -25.73
C ASP A 529 -10.50 18.39 -24.55
N MET A 530 -9.62 17.46 -24.90
CA MET A 530 -8.62 16.92 -23.98
C MET A 530 -7.66 18.04 -23.55
N ASP A 531 -7.34 18.08 -22.25
CA ASP A 531 -6.38 19.05 -21.74
C ASP A 531 -5.00 18.86 -22.38
N VAL A 532 -4.27 19.98 -22.50
CA VAL A 532 -2.94 20.07 -23.12
C VAL A 532 -1.95 19.06 -22.54
N ASN A 533 -1.93 18.90 -21.21
CA ASN A 533 -0.94 18.01 -20.60
C ASN A 533 -1.33 16.53 -20.72
N LEU A 534 -2.62 16.18 -20.62
CA LEU A 534 -3.10 14.83 -20.90
C LEU A 534 -2.79 14.40 -22.35
N GLU A 535 -2.99 15.30 -23.32
CA GLU A 535 -2.63 15.05 -24.72
C GLU A 535 -1.14 14.71 -24.87
N ARG A 536 -0.28 15.48 -24.21
CA ARG A 536 1.18 15.26 -24.21
C ARG A 536 1.54 13.91 -23.60
N LEU A 537 0.90 13.54 -22.49
CA LEU A 537 1.12 12.26 -21.83
C LEU A 537 0.77 11.10 -22.78
N LEU A 538 -0.39 11.15 -23.44
CA LEU A 538 -0.82 10.11 -24.39
C LEU A 538 0.11 9.98 -25.59
N LYS A 539 0.64 11.10 -26.12
CA LYS A 539 1.66 11.08 -27.19
C LYS A 539 2.95 10.39 -26.74
N ARG A 540 3.45 10.71 -25.54
CA ARG A 540 4.67 10.09 -24.99
C ARG A 540 4.53 8.59 -24.81
N HIS A 541 3.32 8.12 -24.46
CA HIS A 541 2.99 6.70 -24.34
C HIS A 541 2.60 6.03 -25.67
N GLY A 542 2.65 6.75 -26.79
CA GLY A 542 2.32 6.22 -28.12
C GLY A 542 0.83 5.90 -28.33
N GLN A 543 -0.04 6.36 -27.41
CA GLN A 543 -1.49 6.18 -27.51
C GLN A 543 -2.14 7.21 -28.46
N LEU A 544 -1.43 8.30 -28.75
CA LEU A 544 -1.84 9.31 -29.72
C LEU A 544 -0.70 9.59 -30.72
N GLN A 545 -0.99 9.52 -32.01
CA GLN A 545 0.00 9.71 -33.10
C GLN A 545 0.20 11.19 -33.45
N THR A 546 -0.89 11.95 -33.51
CA THR A 546 -0.92 13.35 -33.93
C THR A 546 -1.65 14.20 -32.93
N GLY A 547 -1.18 15.42 -32.72
CA GLY A 547 -1.85 16.35 -31.84
C GLY A 547 -3.13 16.92 -32.41
N MET A 548 -4.01 17.39 -31.52
CA MET A 548 -5.17 18.18 -31.92
C MET A 548 -4.74 19.65 -32.08
N PRO A 549 -5.23 20.35 -33.12
CA PRO A 549 -4.97 21.78 -33.25
C PRO A 549 -5.58 22.50 -32.04
N ARG A 550 -4.85 23.49 -31.51
CA ARG A 550 -5.21 24.24 -30.30
C ARG A 550 -5.76 25.62 -30.65
N VAL A 551 -6.39 26.28 -29.68
CA VAL A 551 -6.80 27.68 -29.82
C VAL A 551 -5.62 28.58 -29.48
N LEU A 552 -5.25 29.49 -30.38
CA LEU A 552 -4.25 30.51 -30.15
C LEU A 552 -4.92 31.75 -29.53
N GLU A 553 -4.59 32.04 -28.28
CA GLU A 553 -5.05 33.27 -27.62
C GLU A 553 -4.03 34.41 -27.82
N LEU A 554 -4.51 35.61 -28.12
CA LEU A 554 -3.72 36.82 -28.34
C LEU A 554 -3.96 37.84 -27.22
N ASN A 555 -2.91 38.41 -26.63
CA ASN A 555 -3.03 39.45 -25.62
C ASN A 555 -3.33 40.82 -26.27
N PRO A 556 -4.53 41.40 -26.08
CA PRO A 556 -4.92 42.67 -26.74
C PRO A 556 -4.14 43.89 -26.28
N SER A 557 -3.48 43.80 -25.12
CA SER A 557 -2.70 44.89 -24.51
C SER A 557 -1.19 44.79 -24.76
N HIS A 558 -0.71 43.66 -25.30
CA HIS A 558 0.71 43.46 -25.51
C HIS A 558 1.22 44.26 -26.72
N ALA A 559 2.33 44.97 -26.55
CA ALA A 559 2.87 45.90 -27.56
C ALA A 559 3.03 45.28 -28.96
N ILE A 560 3.52 44.04 -29.07
CA ILE A 560 3.63 43.35 -30.38
C ILE A 560 2.26 43.11 -31.03
N ILE A 561 1.25 42.75 -30.23
CA ILE A 561 -0.08 42.43 -30.73
C ILE A 561 -0.78 43.71 -31.18
N THR A 562 -0.68 44.80 -30.40
CA THR A 562 -1.20 46.11 -30.79
C THR A 562 -0.59 46.59 -32.10
N LYS A 563 0.73 46.46 -32.27
CA LYS A 563 1.43 46.83 -33.51
C LYS A 563 1.03 45.96 -34.71
N LEU A 564 0.80 44.67 -34.48
CA LEU A 564 0.29 43.77 -35.52
C LEU A 564 -1.17 44.07 -35.88
N ALA A 565 -1.99 44.49 -34.90
CA ALA A 565 -3.37 44.92 -35.13
C ALA A 565 -3.42 46.19 -36.00
N GLU A 566 -2.60 47.21 -35.68
CA GLU A 566 -2.43 48.41 -36.52
C GLU A 566 -2.00 48.04 -37.95
N ARG A 567 -1.08 47.09 -38.11
CA ARG A 567 -0.63 46.66 -39.44
C ARG A 567 -1.73 45.93 -40.21
N ALA A 568 -2.56 45.16 -39.52
CA ALA A 568 -3.68 44.43 -40.10
C ALA A 568 -4.83 45.34 -40.57
N ASP A 569 -4.80 46.65 -40.28
CA ASP A 569 -5.70 47.62 -40.89
C ASP A 569 -5.42 47.86 -42.38
N GLY A 570 -4.20 47.56 -42.85
CA GLY A 570 -3.83 47.53 -44.25
C GLY A 570 -3.98 46.14 -44.89
N ASP A 571 -3.48 45.96 -46.12
CA ASP A 571 -3.44 44.63 -46.76
C ASP A 571 -2.43 43.72 -46.04
N ALA A 572 -2.82 42.46 -45.80
CA ALA A 572 -1.95 41.48 -45.18
C ALA A 572 -0.69 41.22 -46.04
N ASP A 573 0.45 41.66 -45.53
CA ASP A 573 1.74 41.51 -46.19
C ASP A 573 2.54 40.31 -45.65
N ASP A 574 3.68 40.02 -46.29
CA ASP A 574 4.51 38.88 -45.92
C ASP A 574 5.04 38.99 -44.47
N LEU A 575 5.16 40.19 -43.92
CA LEU A 575 5.60 40.37 -42.54
C LEU A 575 4.51 39.90 -41.56
N LEU A 576 3.25 40.25 -41.83
CA LEU A 576 2.12 39.80 -41.01
C LEU A 576 1.98 38.27 -41.05
N LYS A 577 2.22 37.65 -42.21
CA LYS A 577 2.22 36.20 -42.36
C LYS A 577 3.35 35.53 -41.58
N ASP A 578 4.58 36.03 -41.72
CA ASP A 578 5.73 35.53 -40.95
C ASP A 578 5.48 35.66 -39.44
N ALA A 579 4.91 36.79 -39.01
CA ALA A 579 4.55 37.04 -37.61
C ALA A 579 3.51 36.04 -37.09
N ALA A 580 2.48 35.70 -37.87
CA ALA A 580 1.46 34.72 -37.46
C ALA A 580 2.08 33.36 -37.10
N HIS A 581 3.00 32.86 -37.93
CA HIS A 581 3.72 31.62 -37.67
C HIS A 581 4.69 31.74 -36.48
N LEU A 582 5.40 32.87 -36.36
CA LEU A 582 6.31 33.09 -35.24
C LEU A 582 5.59 33.19 -33.89
N LEU A 583 4.41 33.80 -33.84
CA LEU A 583 3.57 33.81 -32.65
C LEU A 583 3.14 32.39 -32.26
N LEU A 584 2.69 31.58 -33.24
CA LEU A 584 2.35 30.18 -32.98
C LEU A 584 3.54 29.37 -32.46
N ASP A 585 4.72 29.52 -33.09
CA ASP A 585 5.94 28.83 -32.66
C ASP A 585 6.42 29.33 -31.29
N GLN A 586 6.28 30.62 -30.99
CA GLN A 586 6.58 31.18 -29.67
C GLN A 586 5.69 30.54 -28.59
N ALA A 587 4.38 30.43 -28.83
CA ALA A 587 3.46 29.80 -27.88
C ALA A 587 3.84 28.33 -27.62
N ARG A 588 4.20 27.58 -28.66
CA ARG A 588 4.71 26.20 -28.54
C ARG A 588 5.97 26.10 -27.69
N ILE A 589 6.95 26.98 -27.95
CA ILE A 589 8.22 26.99 -27.22
C ILE A 589 7.98 27.24 -25.73
N VAL A 590 7.11 28.19 -25.39
CA VAL A 590 6.78 28.49 -23.99
C VAL A 590 6.10 27.31 -23.30
N GLU A 591 5.32 26.52 -24.02
CA GLU A 591 4.73 25.27 -23.51
C GLU A 591 5.73 24.10 -23.46
N GLY A 592 6.98 24.31 -23.87
CA GLY A 592 8.03 23.30 -23.89
C GLY A 592 7.99 22.39 -25.12
N GLU A 593 7.25 22.78 -26.16
CA GLU A 593 7.21 22.08 -27.45
C GLU A 593 8.23 22.67 -28.43
N THR A 594 8.79 21.80 -29.29
CA THR A 594 9.65 22.26 -30.37
C THR A 594 8.81 22.80 -31.54
N PRO A 595 9.25 23.84 -32.25
CA PRO A 595 8.63 24.25 -33.51
C PRO A 595 8.50 23.07 -34.47
N THR A 596 7.37 22.97 -35.17
CA THR A 596 7.10 21.84 -36.10
C THR A 596 8.09 21.80 -37.26
N ASP A 597 8.58 22.95 -37.70
CA ASP A 597 9.67 23.08 -38.66
C ASP A 597 10.67 24.13 -38.14
N ALA A 598 11.72 23.65 -37.48
CA ALA A 598 12.77 24.50 -36.92
C ALA A 598 13.49 25.34 -37.99
N ALA A 599 13.60 24.83 -39.22
CA ALA A 599 14.27 25.56 -40.30
C ALA A 599 13.37 26.68 -40.83
N ALA A 600 12.06 26.45 -40.95
CA ALA A 600 11.10 27.51 -41.28
C ALA A 600 11.04 28.58 -40.19
N PHE A 601 10.98 28.17 -38.91
CA PHE A 601 11.06 29.09 -37.77
C PHE A 601 12.30 29.99 -37.85
N ALA A 602 13.49 29.41 -38.03
CA ALA A 602 14.74 30.17 -38.11
C ALA A 602 14.78 31.14 -39.31
N ARG A 603 14.26 30.72 -40.47
CA ARG A 603 14.16 31.58 -41.66
C ARG A 603 13.22 32.76 -41.43
N ARG A 604 12.04 32.53 -40.86
CA ARG A 604 11.06 33.59 -40.55
C ARG A 604 11.60 34.57 -39.52
N LEU A 605 12.24 34.05 -38.48
CA LEU A 605 12.89 34.88 -37.46
C LEU A 605 13.95 35.80 -38.09
N GLY A 606 14.81 35.24 -38.96
CA GLY A 606 15.79 36.03 -39.71
C GLY A 606 15.17 37.07 -40.65
N SER A 607 14.09 36.71 -41.36
CA SER A 607 13.32 37.61 -42.23
C SER A 607 12.76 38.81 -41.45
N VAL A 608 12.08 38.57 -40.34
CA VAL A 608 11.51 39.61 -39.48
C VAL A 608 12.60 40.49 -38.86
N MET A 609 13.67 39.89 -38.34
CA MET A 609 14.79 40.65 -37.78
C MET A 609 15.46 41.54 -38.84
N SER A 610 15.70 41.03 -40.04
CA SER A 610 16.31 41.82 -41.13
C SER A 610 15.50 43.08 -41.43
N ARG A 611 14.17 42.93 -41.56
CA ARG A 611 13.26 44.05 -41.84
C ARG A 611 13.15 45.05 -40.70
N ALA A 612 13.34 44.62 -39.46
CA ALA A 612 13.40 45.53 -38.30
C ALA A 612 14.64 46.44 -38.30
N PHE A 613 15.69 46.08 -39.05
CA PHE A 613 16.92 46.87 -39.19
C PHE A 613 17.10 47.47 -40.59
N GLU A 614 16.12 47.36 -41.49
CA GLU A 614 16.10 48.09 -42.76
C GLU A 614 15.78 49.56 -42.46
N VAL A 615 16.79 50.43 -42.63
CA VAL A 615 16.73 51.89 -42.40
C VAL A 615 15.95 52.60 -43.50
#